data_AF-A0A3P6SXH5-F1
#
_entry.id   AF-A0A3P6SXH5-F1
#
_cell.length_a   1.000
_cell.length_b   1.000
_cell.length_c   1.000
_cell.angle_alpha   90.00
_cell.angle_beta   90.00
_cell.angle_gamma   90.00
#
_symmetry.space_group_name_H-M   'P 1'
#
loop_
_entity.id
_entity.type
_entity.pdbx_description
1 polymer ?
#
loop_
_entity_poly.entity_id
_entity_poly.type
_entity_poly.pdbx_seq_one_letter_code
_entity_poly.pdbx_strand_id
1 'polypeptide(L)'
;MRVQILSHSNPRLVIRKGTAAFPRLYKLYSESLYATKIFLTAALHDSVMLVLCQDEVFLDIDPAKSPLRFPSADRIRRFGDDPTSTQYHKRVAAHRKLIVEKLVLLAHSFIKGICDAISCFPTGLIWLVQQLNTALIEVKRLPVDEVSI
;
A
#
# COMPACT_ATOMS: atom_id res chain seq x y z
N MET A 1 -21.15 6.80 -12.23
CA MET A 1 -19.78 7.27 -11.99
C MET A 1 -19.68 8.80 -12.08
N ARG A 2 -19.82 9.40 -13.27
CA ARG A 2 -19.81 10.87 -13.46
C ARG A 2 -20.75 11.60 -12.50
N VAL A 3 -22.02 11.19 -12.41
CA VAL A 3 -23.01 11.78 -11.49
C VAL A 3 -22.55 11.79 -10.02
N GLN A 4 -21.81 10.78 -9.55
CA GLN A 4 -21.36 10.74 -8.15
C GLN A 4 -20.08 11.55 -7.90
N ILE A 5 -19.26 11.73 -8.93
CA ILE A 5 -17.97 12.40 -8.85
C ILE A 5 -18.11 13.91 -9.10
N LEU A 6 -18.95 14.28 -10.07
CA LEU A 6 -19.25 15.68 -10.41
C LEU A 6 -20.05 16.38 -9.31
N SER A 7 -20.96 15.68 -8.63
CA SER A 7 -21.84 16.28 -7.63
C SER A 7 -21.21 16.46 -6.24
N HIS A 8 -19.97 16.03 -6.02
CA HIS A 8 -19.34 16.11 -4.71
C HIS A 8 -18.16 17.09 -4.71
N SER A 9 -18.18 18.03 -3.75
CA SER A 9 -17.13 19.04 -3.54
C SER A 9 -15.71 18.49 -3.33
N ASN A 10 -15.58 17.21 -2.96
CA ASN A 10 -14.29 16.54 -2.79
C ASN A 10 -14.38 15.10 -3.32
N PRO A 11 -14.13 14.88 -4.62
CA PRO A 11 -14.28 13.57 -5.24
C PRO A 11 -13.30 12.51 -4.69
N ARG A 12 -12.21 12.92 -4.02
CA ARG A 12 -11.31 11.98 -3.34
C ARG A 12 -12.00 11.25 -2.18
N LEU A 13 -12.92 11.92 -1.48
CA LEU A 13 -13.67 11.33 -0.37
C LEU A 13 -14.68 10.28 -0.85
N VAL A 14 -15.30 10.52 -2.01
CA VAL A 14 -16.22 9.57 -2.66
C VAL A 14 -15.51 8.24 -2.91
N ILE A 15 -14.29 8.30 -3.44
CA ILE A 15 -13.50 7.12 -3.78
C ILE A 15 -12.99 6.41 -2.51
N ARG A 16 -12.46 7.16 -1.53
CA ARG A 16 -11.87 6.59 -0.31
C ARG A 16 -12.88 5.99 0.67
N LYS A 17 -14.03 6.64 0.88
CA LYS A 17 -14.99 6.21 1.90
C LYS A 17 -15.76 4.94 1.50
N GLY A 18 -15.82 4.61 0.21
CA GLY A 18 -16.54 3.41 -0.27
C GLY A 18 -18.05 3.44 -0.05
N THR A 19 -18.62 4.59 0.35
CA THR A 19 -20.04 4.76 0.63
C THR A 19 -20.87 5.01 -0.62
N ALA A 20 -20.23 5.50 -1.70
CA ALA A 20 -20.88 5.72 -2.98
C ALA A 20 -21.02 4.42 -3.80
N ALA A 21 -21.95 4.41 -4.77
CA ALA A 21 -22.19 3.21 -5.58
C ALA A 21 -21.00 2.86 -6.48
N PHE A 22 -20.29 3.86 -7.03
CA PHE A 22 -19.18 3.61 -7.95
C PHE A 22 -18.03 2.81 -7.30
N PRO A 23 -17.45 3.20 -6.14
CA PRO A 23 -16.39 2.40 -5.50
C PRO A 23 -16.84 0.97 -5.16
N ARG A 24 -18.11 0.78 -4.78
CA ARG A 24 -18.67 -0.54 -4.49
C ARG A 24 -18.77 -1.40 -5.76
N LEU A 25 -19.30 -0.83 -6.85
CA LEU A 25 -19.39 -1.51 -8.14
C LEU A 25 -18.00 -1.80 -8.72
N TYR A 26 -17.06 -0.86 -8.61
CA TYR A 26 -15.67 -1.06 -9.02
C TYR A 26 -15.04 -2.24 -8.27
N LYS A 27 -15.22 -2.30 -6.93
CA LYS A 27 -14.73 -3.40 -6.11
C LYS A 27 -15.32 -4.73 -6.59
N LEU A 28 -16.65 -4.85 -6.65
CA LEU A 28 -17.34 -6.06 -7.09
C LEU A 28 -16.92 -6.51 -8.50
N TYR A 29 -16.79 -5.56 -9.42
CA TYR A 29 -16.33 -5.84 -10.79
C TYR A 29 -14.88 -6.34 -10.80
N SER A 30 -13.97 -5.65 -10.11
CA SER A 30 -12.56 -6.05 -10.04
C SER A 30 -12.36 -7.43 -9.42
N GLU A 31 -13.15 -7.79 -8.40
CA GLU A 31 -13.07 -9.09 -7.70
C GLU A 31 -13.66 -10.25 -8.52
N SER A 32 -14.64 -9.97 -9.39
CA SER A 32 -15.29 -10.99 -10.23
C SER A 32 -14.50 -11.33 -11.51
N LEU A 33 -13.60 -10.44 -11.96
CA LEU A 33 -12.78 -10.67 -13.13
C LEU A 33 -11.63 -11.66 -12.85
N TYR A 34 -11.61 -12.78 -13.57
CA TYR A 34 -10.51 -13.74 -13.50
C TYR A 34 -9.16 -13.12 -13.93
N ALA A 35 -9.18 -12.22 -14.92
CA ALA A 35 -7.98 -11.48 -15.35
C ALA A 35 -7.33 -10.68 -14.21
N THR A 36 -8.12 -10.16 -13.25
CA THR A 36 -7.58 -9.49 -12.07
C THR A 36 -6.77 -10.45 -11.22
N LYS A 37 -7.22 -11.71 -11.06
CA LYS A 37 -6.48 -12.73 -10.31
C LYS A 37 -5.15 -13.03 -10.98
N ILE A 38 -5.14 -13.21 -12.30
CA ILE A 38 -3.90 -13.42 -13.07
C ILE A 38 -2.92 -12.25 -12.89
N PHE A 39 -3.41 -11.02 -13.05
CA PHE A 39 -2.59 -9.82 -12.83
C PHE A 39 -2.02 -9.78 -11.40
N LEU A 40 -2.84 -9.98 -10.37
CA LEU A 40 -2.39 -9.95 -8.99
C LEU A 40 -1.39 -11.06 -8.67
N THR A 41 -1.59 -12.26 -9.20
CA THR A 41 -0.62 -13.36 -9.06
C THR A 41 0.70 -12.98 -9.73
N ALA A 42 0.68 -12.53 -10.99
CA ALA A 42 1.90 -12.12 -11.70
C ALA A 42 2.62 -10.95 -11.00
N ALA A 43 1.86 -9.97 -10.47
CA ALA A 43 2.41 -8.77 -9.85
C ALA A 43 2.97 -8.99 -8.44
N LEU A 44 2.34 -9.87 -7.65
CA LEU A 44 2.56 -9.93 -6.20
C LEU A 44 3.15 -11.24 -5.71
N HIS A 45 2.99 -12.34 -6.45
CA HIS A 45 3.35 -13.69 -5.97
C HIS A 45 4.78 -13.73 -5.43
N ASP A 46 5.76 -13.34 -6.24
CA ASP A 46 7.17 -13.46 -5.88
C ASP A 46 7.54 -12.57 -4.69
N SER A 47 6.96 -11.36 -4.63
CA SER A 47 7.21 -10.43 -3.52
C SER A 47 6.55 -10.91 -2.22
N VAL A 48 5.36 -11.50 -2.29
CA VAL A 48 4.71 -12.14 -1.14
C VAL A 48 5.54 -13.34 -0.68
N MET A 49 5.97 -14.20 -1.60
CA MET A 49 6.82 -15.34 -1.26
C MET A 49 8.15 -14.90 -0.64
N LEU A 50 8.77 -13.84 -1.15
CA LEU A 50 9.98 -13.26 -0.57
C LEU A 50 9.79 -12.81 0.87
N VAL A 51 8.63 -12.28 1.24
CA VAL A 51 8.30 -11.93 2.64
C VAL A 51 8.09 -13.20 3.46
N LEU A 52 7.32 -14.16 2.95
CA LEU A 52 6.97 -15.38 3.68
C LEU A 52 8.18 -16.29 3.97
N CYS A 53 9.18 -16.31 3.08
CA CYS A 53 10.39 -17.10 3.27
C CYS A 53 11.41 -16.46 4.23
N GLN A 54 11.18 -15.25 4.73
CA GLN A 54 12.05 -14.61 5.72
C GLN A 54 11.65 -15.05 7.13
N ASP A 55 12.08 -16.24 7.53
CA ASP A 55 11.89 -16.74 8.89
C ASP A 55 12.55 -15.81 9.92
N GLU A 56 11.88 -15.61 11.07
CA GLU A 56 12.42 -14.90 12.25
C GLU A 56 12.81 -13.42 12.06
N VAL A 57 12.25 -12.74 11.04
CA VAL A 57 12.46 -11.30 10.82
C VAL A 57 11.21 -10.49 11.16
N PHE A 58 11.27 -9.70 12.23
CA PHE A 58 10.25 -8.71 12.57
C PHE A 58 10.51 -7.39 11.83
N LEU A 59 9.54 -6.93 11.03
CA LEU A 59 9.62 -5.69 10.25
C LEU A 59 9.18 -4.43 11.04
N ASP A 60 9.32 -4.45 12.37
CA ASP A 60 8.95 -3.33 13.25
C ASP A 60 10.02 -2.23 13.23
N ILE A 61 9.61 -0.99 12.93
CA ILE A 61 10.50 0.19 12.89
C ILE A 61 10.48 1.01 14.19
N ASP A 62 9.54 0.71 15.08
CA ASP A 62 9.37 1.41 16.35
C ASP A 62 10.42 0.91 17.36
N PRO A 63 11.35 1.77 17.78
CA PRO A 63 12.44 1.38 18.68
C PRO A 63 11.96 0.95 20.07
N ALA A 64 10.76 1.37 20.49
CA ALA A 64 10.18 0.95 21.77
C ALA A 64 9.53 -0.44 21.69
N LYS A 65 9.05 -0.85 20.51
CA LYS A 65 8.33 -2.11 20.32
C LYS A 65 9.19 -3.23 19.76
N SER A 66 10.15 -2.91 18.90
CA SER A 66 11.00 -3.90 18.22
C SER A 66 11.72 -4.84 19.21
N PRO A 67 12.36 -4.35 20.29
CA PRO A 67 13.00 -5.24 21.28
C PRO A 67 12.02 -6.16 22.02
N LEU A 68 10.76 -5.76 22.17
CA LEU A 68 9.74 -6.52 22.91
C LEU A 68 9.24 -7.76 22.15
N ARG A 69 9.52 -7.86 20.84
CA ARG A 69 9.19 -9.04 20.02
C ARG A 69 10.08 -10.24 20.32
N PHE A 70 11.26 -10.00 20.88
CA PHE A 70 12.23 -11.05 21.16
C PHE A 70 12.05 -11.59 22.59
N PRO A 71 12.22 -12.91 22.79
CA PRO A 71 12.38 -13.48 24.13
C PRO A 71 13.47 -12.75 24.93
N SER A 72 13.35 -12.75 26.26
CA SER A 72 14.27 -12.01 27.14
C SER A 72 15.75 -12.33 26.88
N ALA A 73 16.08 -13.62 26.71
CA ALA A 73 17.43 -14.07 26.43
C ALA A 73 17.99 -13.49 25.11
N ASP A 74 17.20 -13.53 24.04
CA ASP A 74 17.60 -13.00 22.73
C ASP A 74 17.66 -11.48 22.72
N ARG A 75 16.76 -10.82 23.44
CA ARG A 75 16.77 -9.35 23.59
C ARG A 75 18.07 -8.89 24.26
N ILE A 76 18.47 -9.53 25.35
CA ILE A 76 19.72 -9.22 26.05
C ILE A 76 20.93 -9.49 25.14
N ARG A 77 20.93 -10.64 24.43
CA ARG A 77 22.00 -10.98 23.49
C ARG A 77 22.13 -9.96 22.35
N ARG A 78 21.00 -9.51 21.78
CA ARG A 78 20.97 -8.60 20.62
C ARG A 78 21.24 -7.15 21.00
N PHE A 79 20.64 -6.66 22.08
CA PHE A 79 20.61 -5.24 22.42
C PHE A 79 21.39 -4.88 23.69
N GLY A 80 21.58 -5.83 24.61
CA GLY A 80 22.17 -5.59 25.93
C GLY A 80 21.15 -5.75 27.05
N ASP A 81 21.66 -5.83 28.29
CA ASP A 81 20.90 -6.01 29.53
C ASP A 81 20.37 -4.69 30.10
N ASP A 82 21.12 -3.59 29.95
CA ASP A 82 20.72 -2.25 30.40
C ASP A 82 20.05 -1.42 29.28
N PRO A 83 18.71 -1.21 29.33
CA PRO A 83 17.97 -0.44 28.34
C PRO A 83 18.25 1.06 28.34
N THR A 84 18.87 1.59 29.40
CA THR A 84 19.22 3.01 29.55
C THR A 84 20.62 3.33 29.02
N SER A 85 21.41 2.29 28.77
CA SER A 85 22.78 2.43 28.28
C SER A 85 22.82 3.02 26.87
N THR A 86 23.83 3.86 26.61
CA THR A 86 24.08 4.40 25.27
C THR A 86 24.37 3.29 24.25
N GLN A 87 24.98 2.17 24.68
CA GLN A 87 25.27 1.04 23.82
C GLN A 87 24.00 0.31 23.38
N TYR A 88 23.03 0.12 24.29
CA TYR A 88 21.72 -0.44 23.96
C TYR A 88 21.01 0.39 22.90
N HIS A 89 20.91 1.71 23.11
CA HIS A 89 20.30 2.60 22.13
C HIS A 89 20.99 2.56 20.76
N LYS A 90 22.33 2.48 20.72
CA LYS A 90 23.09 2.31 19.47
C LYS A 90 22.74 1.00 18.76
N ARG A 91 22.63 -0.12 19.50
CA ARG A 91 22.26 -1.43 18.93
C ARG A 91 20.82 -1.46 18.41
N VAL A 92 19.88 -0.88 19.16
CA VAL A 92 18.48 -0.72 18.70
C VAL A 92 18.40 0.14 17.46
N ALA A 93 19.15 1.25 17.40
CA ALA A 93 19.21 2.11 16.21
C ALA A 93 19.79 1.39 14.98
N ALA A 94 20.87 0.61 15.17
CA ALA A 94 21.46 -0.19 14.11
C ALA A 94 20.49 -1.28 13.61
N HIS A 95 19.80 -1.96 14.52
CA HIS A 95 18.75 -2.92 14.15
C HIS A 95 17.62 -2.26 13.38
N ARG A 96 17.11 -1.10 13.84
CA ARG A 96 16.11 -0.33 13.11
C ARG A 96 16.58 0.03 11.70
N LYS A 97 17.82 0.46 11.53
CA LYS A 97 18.39 0.77 10.21
C LYS A 97 18.33 -0.45 9.29
N LEU A 98 18.75 -1.63 9.77
CA LEU A 98 18.66 -2.89 9.03
C LEU A 98 17.21 -3.23 8.62
N ILE A 99 16.26 -3.07 9.54
CA ILE A 99 14.84 -3.33 9.25
C ILE A 99 14.29 -2.34 8.21
N VAL A 100 14.66 -1.07 8.29
CA VAL A 100 14.28 -0.07 7.29
C VAL A 100 14.85 -0.43 5.92
N GLU A 101 16.13 -0.82 5.83
CA GLU A 101 16.75 -1.25 4.57
C GLU A 101 16.02 -2.47 3.97
N LYS A 102 15.67 -3.46 4.80
CA LYS A 102 14.87 -4.61 4.37
C LYS A 102 13.48 -4.22 3.87
N LEU A 103 12.78 -3.34 4.59
CA LEU A 103 11.47 -2.84 4.18
C LEU A 103 11.54 -2.10 2.85
N VAL A 104 12.59 -1.30 2.65
CA VAL A 104 12.84 -0.63 1.38
C VAL A 104 13.02 -1.66 0.26
N LEU A 105 13.85 -2.68 0.44
CA LEU A 105 14.05 -3.74 -0.56
C LEU A 105 12.76 -4.49 -0.89
N LEU A 106 11.99 -4.88 0.13
CA LEU A 106 10.69 -5.53 -0.04
C LEU A 106 9.73 -4.63 -0.84
N ALA A 107 9.60 -3.36 -0.46
CA ALA A 107 8.76 -2.40 -1.18
C ALA A 107 9.16 -2.25 -2.66
N HIS A 108 10.46 -2.19 -2.95
CA HIS A 108 10.96 -2.16 -4.33
C HIS A 108 10.61 -3.43 -5.11
N SER A 109 10.68 -4.61 -4.46
CA SER A 109 10.24 -5.86 -5.07
C SER A 109 8.77 -5.81 -5.46
N PHE A 110 7.90 -5.34 -4.57
CA PHE A 110 6.46 -5.18 -4.85
C PHE A 110 6.21 -4.20 -6.01
N ILE A 111 6.87 -3.04 -6.00
CA ILE A 111 6.75 -2.04 -7.06
C ILE A 111 7.19 -2.64 -8.40
N LYS A 112 8.34 -3.31 -8.42
CA LYS A 112 8.87 -3.96 -9.62
C LYS A 112 7.90 -5.00 -10.17
N GLY A 113 7.38 -5.89 -9.32
CA GLY A 113 6.41 -6.90 -9.73
C GLY A 113 5.15 -6.30 -10.36
N ILE A 114 4.60 -5.23 -9.76
CA ILE A 114 3.46 -4.49 -10.32
C ILE A 114 3.79 -3.88 -11.68
N CYS A 115 4.96 -3.24 -11.82
CA CYS A 115 5.39 -2.63 -13.08
C CYS A 115 5.61 -3.67 -14.18
N ASP A 116 6.27 -4.79 -13.87
CA ASP A 116 6.55 -5.86 -14.83
C ASP A 116 5.27 -6.55 -15.32
N ALA A 117 4.28 -6.69 -14.43
CA ALA A 117 2.99 -7.32 -14.74
C ALA A 117 1.97 -6.39 -15.41
N ILE A 118 2.32 -5.12 -15.68
CA ILE A 118 1.36 -4.11 -16.16
C ILE A 118 0.67 -4.49 -17.48
N SER A 119 1.34 -5.28 -18.33
CA SER A 119 0.79 -5.79 -19.59
C SER A 119 -0.39 -6.75 -19.38
N CYS A 120 -0.47 -7.41 -18.22
CA CYS A 120 -1.57 -8.29 -17.84
C CYS A 120 -2.74 -7.55 -17.16
N PHE A 121 -2.66 -6.23 -17.00
CA PHE A 121 -3.69 -5.48 -16.28
C PHE A 121 -5.04 -5.53 -17.03
N PRO A 122 -6.17 -5.83 -16.35
CA PRO A 122 -7.44 -6.08 -17.04
C PRO A 122 -7.95 -4.87 -17.84
N THR A 123 -8.22 -5.06 -19.14
CA THR A 123 -8.67 -3.98 -20.05
C THR A 123 -9.94 -3.27 -19.59
N GLY A 124 -10.89 -4.00 -19.00
CA GLY A 124 -12.09 -3.40 -18.43
C GLY A 124 -11.79 -2.44 -17.27
N LEU A 125 -10.77 -2.74 -16.46
CA LEU A 125 -10.30 -1.85 -15.40
C LEU A 125 -9.51 -0.67 -15.96
N ILE A 126 -8.70 -0.86 -17.02
CA ILE A 126 -8.04 0.24 -17.74
C ILE A 126 -9.08 1.27 -18.18
N TRP A 127 -10.14 0.81 -18.84
CA TRP A 127 -11.21 1.68 -19.31
C TRP A 127 -11.87 2.43 -18.15
N LEU A 128 -12.20 1.76 -17.04
CA LEU A 128 -12.79 2.41 -15.87
C LEU A 128 -11.87 3.48 -15.26
N VAL A 129 -10.57 3.21 -15.19
CA VAL A 129 -9.57 4.17 -14.70
C VAL A 129 -9.45 5.37 -15.65
N GLN A 130 -9.51 5.15 -16.97
CA GLN A 130 -9.54 6.23 -17.96
C GLN A 130 -10.79 7.09 -17.81
N GLN A 131 -11.97 6.48 -17.65
CA GLN A 131 -13.21 7.23 -17.40
C GLN A 131 -13.14 8.03 -16.09
N LEU A 132 -12.46 7.49 -15.07
CA LEU A 132 -12.23 8.18 -13.80
C LEU A 132 -11.36 9.41 -14.00
N ASN A 133 -10.26 9.24 -14.72
CA ASN A 133 -9.35 10.33 -15.00
C ASN A 133 -10.04 11.45 -15.77
N THR A 134 -10.77 11.11 -16.85
CA THR A 134 -11.52 12.09 -17.64
C THR A 134 -12.53 12.85 -16.78
N ALA A 135 -13.33 12.15 -15.98
CA ALA A 135 -14.31 12.78 -15.11
C ALA A 135 -13.65 13.72 -14.06
N LEU A 136 -12.50 13.33 -13.49
CA LEU A 136 -11.78 14.15 -12.52
C LEU A 136 -11.13 15.39 -13.16
N ILE A 137 -10.64 15.27 -14.39
CA ILE A 137 -10.11 16.40 -15.17
C ILE A 137 -11.25 17.39 -15.48
N GLU A 138 -12.43 16.89 -15.84
CA GLU A 138 -13.62 17.72 -16.06
C GLU A 138 -14.01 18.50 -14.80
N VAL A 139 -14.08 17.85 -13.61
CA VAL A 139 -14.33 18.56 -12.34
C VAL A 139 -13.30 19.66 -12.08
N LYS A 140 -12.01 19.40 -12.33
CA LYS A 140 -10.96 20.40 -12.14
C LYS A 140 -11.01 21.56 -13.14
N ARG A 141 -11.57 21.31 -14.33
CA ARG A 141 -11.71 22.29 -15.40
C ARG A 141 -12.98 23.12 -15.29
N LEU A 142 -13.92 22.76 -14.41
CA LEU A 142 -15.08 23.60 -14.10
C LEU A 142 -14.64 24.67 -13.08
N PRO A 143 -14.50 25.95 -13.49
CA PRO A 143 -14.41 27.04 -12.53
C PRO A 143 -15.73 27.16 -11.74
N VAL A 144 -15.65 27.74 -10.54
CA VAL A 144 -16.69 27.79 -9.50
C VAL A 144 -17.97 28.57 -9.89
N ASP A 145 -18.11 29.02 -11.15
CA ASP A 145 -19.11 30.03 -11.54
C ASP A 145 -20.29 29.55 -12.41
N GLU A 146 -20.49 28.24 -12.61
CA GLU A 146 -21.67 27.74 -13.34
C GLU A 146 -22.49 26.71 -12.55
N VAL A 147 -22.80 27.04 -11.29
CA VAL A 147 -23.93 26.43 -10.58
C VAL A 147 -24.77 27.53 -9.94
N SER A 148 -25.34 28.38 -10.78
CA SER A 148 -26.46 29.28 -10.42
C SER A 148 -27.20 29.72 -11.69
N ILE A 149 -28.11 28.87 -12.19
CA ILE A 149 -29.36 29.31 -12.82
C ILE A 149 -30.45 28.32 -12.36
#